data_AF-A0A2V8R589-F1
#
_entry.id   AF-A0A2V8R589-F1
#
_cell.length_a   1.000
_cell.length_b   1.000
_cell.length_c   1.000
_cell.angle_alpha   90.00
_cell.angle_beta   90.00
_cell.angle_gamma   90.00
#
_symmetry.space_group_name_H-M   'P 1'
#
loop_
_entity.id
_entity.type
_entity.pdbx_description
1 polymer ?
#
loop_
_entity_poly.entity_id
_entity_poly.type
_entity_poly.pdbx_seq_one_letter_code
_entity_poly.pdbx_strand_id
1 'polypeptide(L)'
;MQKFASRVVQAVKFYPNLHPGAVERIEPCSLFRLENFTDQYRLRKAESHGVYVPNQLYNFVRTGDGATLLHNRYRHPSIAEGRQVLYAGEAFFNNGRLEWWSNGSGHYQPD
;
A
#
# COMPACT_ATOMS: atom_id res chain seq x y z
N MET A 1 23.81 36.60 16.29
CA MET A 1 22.46 36.15 15.85
C MET A 1 22.51 34.69 15.45
N GLN A 2 22.06 33.77 16.31
CA GLN A 2 21.91 32.35 15.97
C GLN A 2 20.53 32.15 15.32
N LYS A 3 20.51 31.67 14.07
CA LYS A 3 19.28 31.26 13.39
C LYS A 3 18.90 29.86 13.89
N PHE A 4 17.83 29.76 14.65
CA PHE A 4 17.20 28.47 14.95
C PHE A 4 16.50 27.97 13.70
N ALA A 5 17.06 26.95 13.05
CA ALA A 5 16.34 26.21 12.03
C ALA A 5 15.28 25.35 12.73
N SER A 6 14.04 25.83 12.76
CA SER A 6 12.90 25.04 13.22
C SER A 6 12.72 23.84 12.30
N ARG A 7 13.20 22.68 12.72
CA ARG A 7 12.94 21.40 12.06
C ARG A 7 11.57 20.94 12.54
N VAL A 8 10.51 21.32 11.83
CA VAL A 8 9.17 20.78 12.08
C VAL A 8 9.22 19.29 11.75
N VAL A 9 9.22 18.44 12.78
CA VAL A 9 9.04 17.00 12.62
C VAL A 9 7.54 16.78 12.54
N GLN A 10 7.01 16.64 11.33
CA GLN A 10 5.63 16.23 11.15
C GLN A 10 5.48 14.78 11.65
N ALA A 11 4.63 14.58 12.66
CA ALA A 11 4.34 13.24 13.15
C ALA A 11 3.72 12.41 12.02
N VAL A 12 4.20 11.17 11.85
CA VAL A 12 3.65 10.22 10.88
C VAL A 12 2.22 9.88 11.31
N LYS A 13 1.25 10.17 10.46
CA LYS A 13 -0.16 9.87 10.70
C LYS A 13 -0.47 8.43 10.27
N PHE A 14 -1.22 7.73 11.09
CA PHE A 14 -1.73 6.39 10.81
C PHE A 14 -3.25 6.42 10.72
N TYR A 15 -3.80 5.56 9.87
CA TYR A 15 -5.22 5.40 9.65
C TYR A 15 -5.66 4.03 10.16
N PRO A 16 -6.64 3.97 11.09
CA PRO A 16 -7.18 2.71 11.57
C PRO A 16 -8.16 2.10 10.56
N ASN A 17 -8.39 0.80 10.68
CA ASN A 17 -9.50 0.16 10.01
C ASN A 17 -10.81 0.60 10.66
N LEU A 18 -11.66 1.30 9.90
CA LEU A 18 -12.96 1.78 10.36
C LEU A 18 -14.02 0.67 10.38
N HIS A 19 -13.78 -0.45 9.71
CA HIS A 19 -14.71 -1.58 9.61
C HIS A 19 -14.00 -2.93 9.90
N PRO A 20 -13.78 -3.27 11.19
CA PRO A 20 -13.10 -4.50 11.58
C PRO A 20 -13.75 -5.79 11.05
N GLY A 21 -15.08 -5.81 10.92
CA GLY A 21 -15.83 -6.95 10.39
C GLY A 21 -15.64 -7.21 8.88
N ALA A 22 -15.00 -6.29 8.15
CA ALA A 22 -14.71 -6.44 6.72
C ALA A 22 -13.38 -7.18 6.44
N VAL A 23 -12.66 -7.61 7.49
CA VAL A 23 -11.42 -8.37 7.35
C VAL A 23 -11.75 -9.82 7.03
N GLU A 24 -11.46 -10.22 5.80
CA GLU A 24 -11.49 -11.62 5.39
C GLU A 24 -10.10 -12.25 5.60
N ARG A 25 -10.06 -13.50 6.08
CA ARG A 25 -8.80 -14.24 6.21
C ARG A 25 -8.24 -14.52 4.82
N ILE A 26 -7.03 -14.07 4.57
CA ILE A 26 -6.30 -14.31 3.32
C ILE A 26 -5.07 -15.16 3.58
N GLU A 27 -4.62 -15.90 2.56
CA GLU A 27 -3.34 -16.59 2.62
C GLU A 27 -2.21 -15.55 2.49
N PRO A 28 -1.32 -15.36 3.48
CA PRO A 28 -0.33 -14.27 3.46
C PRO A 28 0.57 -14.29 2.20
N CYS A 29 0.90 -15.47 1.69
CA CYS A 29 1.74 -15.68 0.50
C CYS A 29 1.07 -15.25 -0.81
N SER A 30 -0.21 -14.91 -0.78
CA SER A 30 -0.95 -14.43 -1.94
C SER A 30 -0.81 -12.92 -2.18
N LEU A 31 -0.31 -12.16 -1.20
CA LEU A 31 -0.08 -10.72 -1.36
C LEU A 31 1.17 -10.41 -2.19
N PHE A 32 1.09 -9.34 -2.97
CA PHE A 32 2.24 -8.78 -3.67
C PHE A 32 2.82 -7.60 -2.89
N ARG A 33 4.15 -7.49 -2.88
CA ARG A 33 4.88 -6.29 -2.51
C ARG A 33 5.23 -5.51 -3.77
N LEU A 34 4.95 -4.21 -3.78
CA LEU A 34 5.33 -3.31 -4.86
C LEU A 34 6.79 -2.90 -4.68
N GLU A 35 7.59 -3.06 -5.73
CA GLU A 35 8.95 -2.57 -5.83
C GLU A 35 9.05 -1.65 -7.06
N ASN A 36 9.94 -0.66 -6.99
CA ASN A 36 10.30 0.17 -8.13
C ASN A 36 11.76 -0.10 -8.49
N PHE A 37 12.01 -0.36 -9.76
CA PHE A 37 13.34 -0.57 -10.31
C PHE A 37 13.42 0.12 -11.68
N THR A 38 14.38 1.04 -11.83
CA THR A 38 14.65 1.77 -13.09
C THR A 38 13.36 2.31 -13.75
N ASP A 39 12.61 3.11 -13.01
CA ASP A 39 11.34 3.74 -13.44
C ASP A 39 10.21 2.77 -13.84
N GLN A 40 10.34 1.49 -13.51
CA GLN A 40 9.27 0.52 -13.69
C GLN A 40 8.91 -0.17 -12.37
N TYR A 41 7.62 -0.41 -12.21
CA TYR A 41 7.10 -1.16 -11.09
C TYR A 41 7.18 -2.66 -11.34
N ARG A 42 7.44 -3.38 -10.25
CA ARG A 42 7.49 -4.84 -10.19
C ARG A 42 6.76 -5.32 -8.95
N LEU A 43 6.21 -6.52 -9.04
CA LEU A 43 5.57 -7.19 -7.93
C LEU A 43 6.41 -8.39 -7.49
N ARG A 44 6.59 -8.54 -6.18
CA ARG A 44 7.21 -9.68 -5.52
C ARG A 44 6.21 -10.37 -4.60
N LYS A 45 6.23 -11.69 -4.50
CA LYS A 45 5.52 -12.39 -3.41
C LYS A 45 6.52 -12.74 -2.31
N ALA A 46 6.06 -12.77 -1.06
CA ALA A 46 6.93 -13.02 0.10
C ALA A 46 7.73 -14.34 0.00
N GLU A 47 7.14 -15.39 -0.58
CA GLU A 47 7.75 -16.73 -0.68
C GLU A 47 8.10 -17.14 -2.12
N SER A 48 8.13 -16.18 -3.05
CA SER A 48 8.47 -16.47 -4.45
C SER A 48 9.65 -15.65 -4.92
N HIS A 49 10.57 -16.31 -5.62
CA HIS A 49 11.64 -15.66 -6.37
C HIS A 49 11.13 -14.96 -7.63
N GLY A 50 9.86 -15.17 -8.00
CA GLY A 50 9.23 -14.55 -9.17
C GLY A 50 9.16 -13.04 -9.08
N VAL A 51 9.40 -12.38 -10.22
CA VAL A 51 9.17 -10.96 -10.43
C VAL A 51 8.04 -10.84 -11.44
N TYR A 52 6.98 -10.13 -11.11
CA TYR A 52 5.84 -9.92 -12.00
C TYR A 52 5.76 -8.46 -12.43
N VAL A 53 5.29 -8.24 -13.66
CA VAL A 53 5.04 -6.90 -14.20
C VAL A 53 3.55 -6.57 -13.97
N PRO A 54 3.20 -5.54 -13.19
CA PRO A 54 1.80 -5.17 -12.96
C PRO A 54 1.20 -4.55 -14.22
N ASN A 55 -0.01 -4.95 -14.59
CA ASN A 55 -0.68 -4.51 -15.81
C ASN A 55 -2.21 -4.42 -15.63
N GLN A 56 -2.65 -4.05 -14.43
CA GLN A 56 -4.07 -3.96 -14.07
C GLN A 56 -4.29 -3.07 -12.84
N LEU A 57 -5.54 -2.97 -12.41
CA LEU A 57 -5.96 -2.31 -11.17
C LEU A 57 -5.66 -3.21 -9.96
N TYR A 58 -5.19 -2.59 -8.88
CA TYR A 58 -4.97 -3.21 -7.58
C TYR A 58 -5.54 -2.35 -6.46
N ASN A 59 -6.11 -2.99 -5.45
CA ASN A 59 -6.18 -2.41 -4.11
C ASN A 59 -4.79 -2.53 -3.48
N PHE A 60 -4.37 -1.50 -2.76
CA PHE A 60 -3.12 -1.55 -2.03
C PHE A 60 -3.24 -0.91 -0.64
N VAL A 61 -2.31 -1.27 0.25
CA VAL A 61 -2.08 -0.59 1.53
C VAL A 61 -0.59 -0.29 1.69
N ARG A 62 -0.28 0.81 2.35
CA ARG A 62 1.06 1.13 2.85
C ARG A 62 1.12 0.84 4.33
N THR A 63 1.85 -0.18 4.69
CA THR A 63 2.01 -0.60 6.08
C THR A 63 2.89 0.40 6.85
N GLY A 64 2.85 0.33 8.18
CA GLY A 64 3.61 1.23 9.05
C GLY A 64 5.13 1.13 8.92
N ASP A 65 5.63 -0.01 8.44
CA ASP A 65 7.04 -0.23 8.10
C ASP A 65 7.41 0.31 6.69
N GLY A 66 6.46 0.92 5.98
CA GLY A 66 6.67 1.53 4.67
C GLY A 66 6.54 0.58 3.48
N ALA A 67 6.24 -0.71 3.69
CA ALA A 67 5.96 -1.61 2.57
C ALA A 67 4.63 -1.25 1.88
N THR A 68 4.55 -1.49 0.57
CA THR A 68 3.30 -1.34 -0.20
C THR A 68 2.83 -2.72 -0.61
N LEU A 69 1.73 -3.19 -0.02
CA LEU A 69 1.16 -4.49 -0.28
C LEU A 69 -0.07 -4.33 -1.18
N LEU A 70 -0.22 -5.18 -2.19
CA LEU A 70 -1.30 -5.08 -3.17
C LEU A 70 -1.93 -6.44 -3.47
N HIS A 71 -3.21 -6.38 -3.85
CA HIS A 71 -3.93 -7.50 -4.43
C HIS A 71 -5.03 -6.98 -5.37
N ASN A 72 -5.31 -7.73 -6.43
CA ASN A 72 -6.30 -7.34 -7.44
C ASN A 72 -7.76 -7.71 -7.08
N ARG A 73 -8.00 -8.22 -5.87
CA ARG A 73 -9.29 -8.80 -5.45
C ARG A 73 -9.58 -8.58 -3.98
N TYR A 74 -8.58 -8.68 -3.12
CA TYR A 74 -8.77 -8.43 -1.69
C TYR A 74 -9.00 -6.96 -1.40
N ARG A 75 -9.80 -6.72 -0.36
CA ARG A 75 -10.12 -5.39 0.16
C ARG A 75 -8.99 -4.90 1.06
N HIS A 76 -8.91 -3.58 1.26
CA HIS A 76 -7.87 -2.95 2.08
C HIS A 76 -7.74 -3.57 3.48
N PRO A 77 -8.84 -3.86 4.23
CA PRO A 77 -8.72 -4.46 5.56
C PRO A 77 -8.04 -5.82 5.54
N SER A 78 -8.36 -6.66 4.55
CA SER A 78 -7.75 -7.98 4.42
C SER A 78 -6.28 -7.88 4.06
N ILE A 79 -5.90 -6.97 3.15
CA ILE A 79 -4.50 -6.74 2.76
C ILE A 79 -3.67 -6.25 3.96
N ALA A 80 -4.26 -5.40 4.81
CA ALA A 80 -3.60 -4.89 6.02
C ALA A 80 -3.74 -5.82 7.24
N GLU A 81 -4.42 -6.96 7.12
CA GLU A 81 -4.77 -7.85 8.24
C GLU A 81 -5.47 -7.09 9.40
N GLY A 82 -6.29 -6.09 9.06
CA GLY A 82 -6.98 -5.22 10.01
C GLY A 82 -6.09 -4.22 10.75
N ARG A 83 -4.77 -4.21 10.50
CA ARG A 83 -3.82 -3.31 11.15
C ARG A 83 -3.99 -1.88 10.64
N GLN A 84 -3.46 -0.94 11.42
CA GLN A 84 -3.35 0.47 11.02
C GLN A 84 -2.35 0.62 9.86
N VAL A 85 -2.61 1.57 8.98
CA VAL A 85 -1.83 1.80 7.77
C VAL A 85 -1.41 3.25 7.66
N LEU A 86 -0.36 3.54 6.90
CA LEU A 86 0.02 4.91 6.56
C LEU A 86 -0.92 5.51 5.52
N TYR A 87 -1.32 4.71 4.54
CA TYR A 87 -2.33 5.05 3.55
C TYR A 87 -2.84 3.77 2.87
N ALA A 88 -3.98 3.86 2.19
CA ALA A 88 -4.59 2.78 1.42
C ALA A 88 -5.35 3.37 0.25
N GLY A 89 -5.48 2.64 -0.85
CA GLY A 89 -6.15 3.15 -2.04
C GLY A 89 -6.07 2.16 -3.19
N GLU A 90 -6.10 2.71 -4.40
CA GLU A 90 -6.09 1.94 -5.63
C GLU A 90 -5.04 2.46 -6.60
N ALA A 91 -4.44 1.55 -7.36
CA ALA A 91 -3.43 1.89 -8.36
C ALA A 91 -3.66 1.10 -9.64
N PHE A 92 -3.63 1.79 -10.78
CA PHE A 92 -3.71 1.18 -12.10
C PHE A 92 -2.34 1.21 -12.77
N PHE A 93 -1.90 0.03 -13.22
CA PHE A 93 -0.64 -0.14 -13.93
C PHE A 93 -0.87 -0.60 -15.37
N ASN A 94 -0.03 -0.14 -16.27
CA ASN A 94 0.05 -0.58 -17.66
C ASN A 94 1.49 -1.02 -17.98
N ASN A 95 1.70 -2.33 -18.09
CA ASN A 95 3.00 -2.96 -18.38
C ASN A 95 4.15 -2.43 -17.50
N GLY A 96 3.91 -2.33 -16.19
CA GLY A 96 4.89 -1.86 -15.21
C GLY A 96 4.96 -0.34 -15.06
N ARG A 97 4.25 0.43 -15.88
CA ARG A 97 4.08 1.88 -15.71
C ARG A 97 2.89 2.16 -14.79
N LEU A 98 3.06 3.09 -13.84
CA LEU A 98 1.95 3.62 -13.07
C LEU A 98 1.21 4.66 -13.90
N GLU A 99 -0.08 4.45 -14.13
CA GLU A 99 -0.94 5.37 -14.90
C GLU A 99 -1.82 6.22 -13.97
N TRP A 100 -2.30 5.62 -12.88
CA TRP A 100 -3.18 6.29 -11.93
C TRP A 100 -3.02 5.72 -10.53
N TRP A 101 -3.16 6.59 -9.54
CA TRP A 101 -3.00 6.27 -8.12
C TRP A 101 -3.94 7.12 -7.28
N SER A 102 -4.59 6.50 -6.30
CA SER A 102 -5.46 7.18 -5.33
C SER A 102 -5.16 6.78 -3.89
N ASN A 103 -5.69 7.56 -2.96
CA ASN A 103 -5.72 7.31 -1.52
C ASN A 103 -7.17 7.18 -0.99
N GLY A 104 -8.17 7.05 -1.86
CA GLY A 104 -9.59 7.06 -1.49
C GLY A 104 -10.11 5.72 -0.94
N SER A 105 -9.47 5.12 0.05
CA SER A 105 -10.05 3.94 0.71
C SER A 105 -11.27 4.33 1.56
N GLY A 106 -12.37 3.58 1.45
CA GLY A 106 -13.53 3.75 2.34
C GLY A 106 -13.30 3.14 3.74
N HIS A 107 -12.30 2.27 3.90
CA HIS A 107 -12.07 1.51 5.13
C HIS A 107 -10.97 2.11 6.02
N TYR A 108 -10.08 2.85 5.38
CA TYR A 108 -9.04 3.66 5.99
C TYR A 108 -9.26 5.02 5.36
N GLN A 109 -9.33 6.14 6.11
CA GLN A 109 -9.59 7.46 5.52
C GLN A 109 -8.30 8.30 5.33
N PRO A 110 -7.33 7.91 4.48
CA PRO A 110 -6.20 8.76 4.12
C PRO A 110 -6.63 9.80 3.09
N ASP A 111 -7.12 10.92 3.61
CA ASP A 111 -7.34 12.21 2.94
C ASP A 111 -8.46 12.29 1.88
#